data_AF-A0A9Q3YYJ5-F1
#
_entry.id   AF-A0A9Q3YYJ5-F1
#
_cell.length_a   1.000
_cell.length_b   1.000
_cell.length_c   1.000
_cell.angle_alpha   90.00
_cell.angle_beta   90.00
_cell.angle_gamma   90.00
#
_symmetry.space_group_name_H-M   'P 1'
#
loop_
_entity.id
_entity.type
_entity.pdbx_description
1 polymer ?
#
loop_
_entity_poly.entity_id
_entity_poly.type
_entity_poly.pdbx_seq_one_letter_code
_entity_poly.pdbx_strand_id
1 'polypeptide(L)'
;MAKKKDDNTVQRVEKHIINENHELYKLLNHYTFLSKNLYNYANYQLRQVFILTSKLKEDKEITFEQHEYLNAINAKVDKFNELREVNFQKAKQRAIE
;
A
#
# COMPACT_ATOMS: atom_id res chain seq x y z
N MET A 1 43.34 -3.28 -4.82
CA MET A 1 42.21 -3.99 -5.46
C MET A 1 40.94 -3.17 -5.25
N ALA A 2 40.37 -2.60 -6.31
CA ALA A 2 39.13 -1.83 -6.20
C ALA A 2 37.94 -2.78 -5.96
N LYS A 3 37.17 -2.55 -4.89
CA LYS A 3 35.95 -3.33 -4.61
C LYS A 3 34.95 -3.10 -5.75
N LYS A 4 34.51 -4.18 -6.40
CA LYS A 4 33.41 -4.16 -7.37
C LYS A 4 32.19 -3.49 -6.72
N LYS A 5 31.63 -2.49 -7.40
CA LYS A 5 30.40 -1.81 -6.99
C LYS A 5 29.26 -2.82 -7.14
N ASP A 6 28.54 -3.08 -6.05
CA ASP A 6 27.37 -3.95 -6.05
C ASP A 6 26.25 -3.25 -6.86
N ASP A 7 25.91 -3.84 -8.01
CA ASP A 7 24.95 -3.32 -8.99
C ASP A 7 23.51 -3.27 -8.44
N ASN A 8 23.28 -3.83 -7.26
CA ASN A 8 21.97 -3.84 -6.59
C ASN A 8 21.81 -2.75 -5.51
N THR A 9 22.68 -1.73 -5.51
CA THR A 9 22.60 -0.64 -4.54
C THR A 9 21.51 0.37 -4.90
N VAL A 10 20.34 0.22 -4.28
CA VAL A 10 19.27 1.24 -4.30
C VAL A 10 19.83 2.55 -3.75
N GLN A 11 20.01 3.55 -4.62
CA GLN A 11 20.40 4.90 -4.18
C GLN A 11 19.19 5.62 -3.59
N ARG A 12 19.28 5.99 -2.31
CA ARG A 12 18.26 6.84 -1.68
C ARG A 12 18.51 8.28 -2.11
N VAL A 13 17.46 8.95 -2.58
CA VAL A 13 17.52 10.36 -2.98
C VAL A 13 17.87 11.26 -1.79
N GLU A 14 17.37 10.93 -0.60
CA GLU A 14 17.58 11.71 0.62
C GLU A 14 17.53 10.83 1.89
N LYS A 15 18.26 11.24 2.93
CA LYS A 15 18.25 10.61 4.25
C LYS A 15 18.44 11.68 5.34
N HIS A 16 17.43 11.86 6.19
CA HIS A 16 17.56 12.62 7.42
C HIS A 16 17.80 11.68 8.61
N ILE A 17 18.78 12.01 9.45
CA ILE A 17 19.06 11.31 10.69
C ILE A 17 18.79 12.29 11.82
N ILE A 18 17.89 11.91 12.73
CA ILE A 18 17.49 12.74 13.86
C ILE A 18 17.84 11.96 15.13
N ASN A 19 18.50 12.64 16.07
CA ASN A 19 18.85 12.07 17.36
C ASN A 19 17.64 12.10 18.32
N GLU A 20 17.70 11.31 19.39
CA GLU A 20 16.57 11.20 20.33
C GLU A 20 16.27 12.47 21.11
N ASN A 21 17.25 13.37 21.23
CA ASN A 21 17.15 14.64 21.94
C ASN A 21 16.52 15.76 21.10
N HIS A 22 16.31 15.53 19.80
CA HIS A 22 15.72 16.52 18.91
C HIS A 22 14.23 16.71 19.24
N GLU A 23 13.75 17.95 19.22
CA GLU A 23 12.37 18.30 19.59
C GLU A 23 11.32 17.51 18.80
N LEU A 24 11.59 17.25 17.51
CA LEU A 24 10.71 16.50 16.62
C LEU A 24 10.82 14.97 16.75
N TYR A 25 11.78 14.43 17.52
CA TYR A 25 12.06 12.99 17.52
C TYR A 25 10.83 12.16 17.92
N LYS A 26 10.15 12.54 19.01
CA LYS A 26 8.97 11.79 19.50
C LYS A 26 7.84 11.77 18.47
N LEU A 27 7.59 12.91 17.82
CA LEU A 27 6.56 13.06 16.79
C LEU A 27 6.87 12.16 15.59
N LEU A 28 8.10 12.27 15.07
CA LEU A 28 8.54 11.52 13.90
C LEU A 28 8.62 10.02 14.16
N ASN A 29 9.09 9.61 15.34
CA ASN A 29 9.12 8.21 15.74
C ASN A 29 7.71 7.60 15.75
N HIS A 30 6.73 8.30 16.33
CA HIS A 30 5.34 7.85 16.35
C HIS A 30 4.77 7.68 14.93
N TYR A 31 4.90 8.68 14.06
CA TYR A 31 4.38 8.58 12.70
C TYR A 31 5.13 7.57 11.83
N THR A 32 6.45 7.42 12.03
CA THR A 32 7.24 6.42 11.29
C THR A 32 6.80 5.01 11.67
N PHE A 33 6.51 4.77 12.95
CA PHE A 33 5.95 3.50 13.42
C PHE A 33 4.58 3.21 12.78
N LEU A 34 3.67 4.17 12.81
CA LEU A 34 2.35 4.03 12.18
C LEU A 34 2.45 3.80 10.67
N SER A 35 3.31 4.56 9.98
CA SER A 35 3.55 4.43 8.54
C SER A 35 4.11 3.06 8.19
N LYS A 36 5.04 2.52 8.98
CA LYS A 36 5.58 1.17 8.80
C LYS A 36 4.47 0.12 8.93
N ASN A 37 3.61 0.26 9.92
CA ASN A 37 2.51 -0.67 10.14
C ASN A 37 1.49 -0.63 9.00
N LEU A 38 1.14 0.58 8.54
CA LEU A 38 0.25 0.76 7.39
C LEU A 38 0.84 0.13 6.13
N TYR A 39 2.13 0.36 5.85
CA TYR A 39 2.83 -0.23 4.71
C TYR A 39 2.84 -1.76 4.77
N ASN A 40 3.17 -2.33 5.94
CA ASN A 40 3.18 -3.77 6.14
C ASN A 40 1.79 -4.38 5.96
N TYR A 41 0.77 -3.73 6.51
CA TYR A 41 -0.61 -4.18 6.39
C TYR A 41 -1.08 -4.14 4.93
N ALA A 42 -0.87 -3.02 4.23
CA ALA A 42 -1.24 -2.90 2.81
C ALA A 42 -0.54 -3.96 1.94
N ASN A 43 0.76 -4.19 2.17
CA ASN A 43 1.51 -5.24 1.47
C ASN A 43 0.99 -6.63 1.76
N TYR A 44 0.60 -6.92 3.00
CA TYR A 44 -0.02 -8.19 3.34
C TYR A 44 -1.31 -8.39 2.53
N GLN A 45 -2.21 -7.40 2.53
CA GLN A 45 -3.47 -7.48 1.78
C GLN A 45 -3.22 -7.72 0.29
N LEU A 46 -2.32 -6.96 -0.32
CA LEU A 46 -1.98 -7.11 -1.74
C LEU A 46 -1.44 -8.50 -2.06
N ARG A 47 -0.55 -9.04 -1.22
CA ARG A 47 -0.01 -10.39 -1.38
C ARG A 47 -1.07 -11.46 -1.23
N GLN A 48 -1.97 -11.34 -0.24
CA GLN A 48 -3.07 -12.30 -0.07
C GLN A 48 -3.95 -12.35 -1.31
N VAL A 49 -4.39 -11.19 -1.79
CA VAL A 49 -5.20 -11.10 -3.02
C VAL A 49 -4.46 -11.76 -4.19
N PHE A 50 -3.20 -11.37 -4.43
CA PHE A 50 -2.41 -11.92 -5.53
C PHE A 50 -2.29 -13.45 -5.47
N ILE A 51 -1.97 -14.00 -4.30
CA ILE A 51 -1.80 -15.44 -4.10
C ILE A 51 -3.13 -16.17 -4.37
N LEU A 52 -4.24 -15.69 -3.79
CA LEU A 52 -5.53 -16.34 -3.94
C LEU A 52 -6.04 -16.25 -5.38
N THR A 53 -5.92 -15.10 -6.03
CA THR A 53 -6.31 -14.94 -7.44
C THR A 53 -5.44 -15.79 -8.36
N SER A 54 -4.15 -15.98 -8.04
CA SER A 54 -3.26 -16.85 -8.81
C SER A 54 -3.66 -18.31 -8.69
N LYS A 55 -4.04 -18.76 -7.48
CA LYS A 55 -4.59 -20.12 -7.27
C LYS A 55 -5.84 -20.34 -8.11
N LEU A 56 -6.80 -19.41 -8.05
CA LEU A 56 -8.05 -19.50 -8.82
C LEU A 56 -7.78 -19.52 -10.34
N LYS A 57 -6.80 -18.75 -10.82
CA LYS A 57 -6.39 -18.75 -12.25
C LYS A 57 -5.81 -20.08 -12.70
N GLU A 58 -5.23 -20.85 -11.79
CA GLU A 58 -4.70 -22.19 -12.02
C GLU A 58 -5.73 -23.30 -11.70
N ASP A 59 -7.02 -22.93 -11.59
CA ASP A 59 -8.13 -23.80 -11.22
C ASP A 59 -7.92 -24.55 -9.89
N LYS A 60 -7.13 -23.97 -8.98
CA LYS A 60 -6.90 -24.52 -7.62
C LYS A 60 -7.99 -24.03 -6.68
N GLU A 61 -8.46 -24.95 -5.85
CA GLU A 61 -9.42 -24.65 -4.79
C GLU A 61 -8.82 -23.71 -3.73
N ILE A 62 -9.66 -22.80 -3.22
CA ILE A 62 -9.39 -21.96 -2.06
C ILE A 62 -10.49 -22.19 -1.02
N THR A 63 -10.19 -21.89 0.25
CA THR A 63 -11.17 -22.14 1.33
C THR A 63 -12.33 -21.17 1.26
N PHE A 64 -13.43 -21.48 1.95
CA PHE A 64 -14.58 -20.59 2.06
C PHE A 64 -14.18 -19.21 2.63
N GLU A 65 -13.34 -19.19 3.66
CA GLU A 65 -12.85 -17.95 4.28
C GLU A 65 -12.01 -17.12 3.31
N GLN A 66 -11.27 -17.79 2.42
CA GLN A 66 -10.48 -17.11 1.37
C GLN A 66 -11.39 -16.51 0.30
N HIS A 67 -12.48 -17.19 -0.07
CA HIS A 67 -13.53 -16.60 -0.91
C HIS A 67 -14.19 -15.39 -0.24
N GLU A 68 -14.58 -15.51 1.03
CA GLU A 68 -15.18 -14.41 1.79
C GLU A 68 -14.24 -13.21 1.87
N TYR A 69 -12.96 -13.46 2.14
CA TYR A 69 -11.92 -12.44 2.16
C TYR A 69 -11.83 -11.68 0.83
N LEU A 70 -11.78 -12.39 -0.31
CA LEU A 70 -11.74 -11.76 -1.63
C LEU A 70 -13.00 -10.94 -1.91
N ASN A 71 -14.18 -11.46 -1.56
CA ASN A 71 -15.44 -10.75 -1.72
C ASN A 71 -15.48 -9.45 -0.90
N ALA A 72 -14.98 -9.50 0.34
CA ALA A 72 -14.89 -8.31 1.20
C ALA A 72 -13.91 -7.26 0.65
N ILE A 73 -12.81 -7.67 0.02
CA ILE A 73 -11.89 -6.76 -0.67
C ILE A 73 -12.59 -6.11 -1.87
N ASN A 74 -13.24 -6.90 -2.72
CA ASN A 74 -13.95 -6.39 -3.90
C ASN A 74 -15.03 -5.36 -3.51
N ALA A 75 -15.84 -5.64 -2.50
CA ALA A 75 -16.86 -4.70 -2.02
C ALA A 75 -16.27 -3.35 -1.59
N LYS A 76 -15.08 -3.34 -0.98
CA LYS A 76 -14.38 -2.10 -0.62
C LYS A 76 -13.84 -1.36 -1.83
N VAL A 77 -13.31 -2.10 -2.81
CA VAL A 77 -12.81 -1.54 -4.08
C VAL A 77 -13.95 -0.88 -4.85
N ASP A 78 -15.11 -1.55 -4.93
CA ASP A 78 -16.28 -1.02 -5.64
C ASP A 78 -16.76 0.28 -5.00
N LYS A 79 -16.92 0.30 -3.68
CA LYS A 79 -17.27 1.53 -2.95
C LYS A 79 -16.28 2.67 -3.18
N PHE A 80 -14.98 2.36 -3.25
CA PHE A 80 -13.95 3.37 -3.55
C PHE A 80 -14.07 3.88 -4.99
N ASN A 81 -14.31 3.00 -5.95
CA ASN A 81 -14.48 3.36 -7.35
C ASN A 81 -15.70 4.27 -7.55
N GLU A 82 -16.82 3.96 -6.90
CA GLU A 82 -18.01 4.81 -6.86
C GLU A 82 -17.70 6.20 -6.32
N LEU A 83 -17.02 6.28 -5.17
CA LEU A 83 -16.61 7.56 -4.57
C LEU A 83 -15.72 8.37 -5.51
N ARG A 84 -14.77 7.69 -6.17
CA ARG A 84 -13.84 8.31 -7.12
C ARG A 84 -14.59 8.87 -8.33
N GLU A 85 -15.55 8.13 -8.87
CA GLU A 85 -16.36 8.57 -9.98
C GLU A 85 -17.20 9.80 -9.62
N VAL A 86 -17.87 9.78 -8.47
CA VAL A 86 -18.64 10.94 -7.98
C VAL A 86 -17.74 12.18 -7.84
N ASN A 87 -16.54 12.02 -7.31
CA ASN A 87 -15.60 13.14 -7.17
C ASN A 87 -15.11 13.66 -8.52
N PHE A 88 -14.88 12.77 -9.49
CA PHE A 88 -14.52 13.15 -10.84
C PHE A 88 -15.62 13.97 -11.51
N GLN A 89 -16.88 13.52 -11.42
CA GLN A 89 -18.02 14.25 -12.00
C GLN A 89 -18.21 15.62 -11.33
N LYS A 90 -18.05 15.71 -10.00
CA LYS A 90 -18.07 16.99 -9.28
C LYS A 90 -16.98 17.94 -9.74
N ALA A 91 -15.76 17.44 -9.96
CA ALA A 91 -14.65 18.25 -10.46
C ALA A 91 -14.91 18.75 -11.88
N LYS A 92 -15.50 17.91 -12.74
CA LYS A 92 -15.89 18.29 -14.10
C LYS A 92 -16.98 19.38 -14.12
N GLN A 93 -18.01 19.23 -13.29
CA GLN A 93 -19.09 20.21 -13.19
C GLN A 93 -18.58 21.60 -12.76
N ARG A 94 -17.70 21.64 -11.75
CA ARG A 94 -17.05 22.88 -11.27
C ARG A 94 -16.15 23.57 -12.31
N ALA A 95 -15.68 22.84 -13.32
CA ALA A 95 -14.85 23.41 -14.38
C ALA A 95 -15.69 24.02 -15.51
N ILE A 96 -17.00 23.77 -15.53
CA ILE A 96 -17.96 24.31 -16.52
C ILE A 96 -18.68 25.55 -15.96
N GLU A 97 -18.84 25.63 -14.63
CA GLU A 97 -19.33 26.81 -13.88
C GLU A 97 -18.27 27.91 -13.76
#